data_AF-A0A9X0ASJ0-F1
#
_entry.id   AF-A0A9X0ASJ0-F1
#
_cell.length_a   1.000
_cell.length_b   1.000
_cell.length_c   1.000
_cell.angle_alpha   90.00
_cell.angle_beta   90.00
_cell.angle_gamma   90.00
#
_symmetry.space_group_name_H-M   'P 1'
#
loop_
_entity.id
_entity.type
_entity.pdbx_description
1 polymer ?
#
loop_
_entity_poly.entity_id
_entity_poly.type
_entity_poly.pdbx_seq_one_letter_code
_entity_poly.pdbx_strand_id
1 'polypeptide(L)'
;MPVQRTLFGTPIPHVPPRRMAVLLGTVAVFAVITLVFTLPNSIPSGPSLGRFTDHRMSLPKLPKQLPSPSILNPFRQAAHAPPVQKNSTYGESKWHANWNWLSPFSSSVTLDENRSLLPPLRKRPTIYTYYDHTIEKEDKLKDAENALLVTWRRAWWAQGFKPIILSPAEAMNNPLYPELQRIEVEDSLKTDLTRWLAWENMGTGLLCNYLTLPMGPYEDQTLSYLRRGEYPLLTRYDEMGSGIFSGSKVDITSAVKAALANPNLKDAKDFVSAVPKDTFQIDPSHDSLAFYQTKVLEEKYPQISKEYEENKAAGMQSLNKLMISHLHQTWQNIFTKGISVVKPEPEHMSYLVEPALRLAEYLAQCPESAMPASCPPNRPKCKPCVASSPMKISTPAFYRNTSGLYTIGTVPHPYTMSTLSSFQESIDVPWIRRESPRDPWLSTLTKELLGTGVSGTPRIIKFKEAVASPHGTSHSLWLTAEKEVPLDLDWYFGFTIPRNATDTGKSETPVPGPERRPKPVHDPQDGPIPTEEDKKKEESLLEKAKMFGGSKNPGDLKIRGAVEAWNLADTEAWRFARAYLARSRVERLKWEEEEKKYAGGAGAERGRESGWGRWFDDK
;
A
#
# COMPACT_ATOMS: atom_id res chain seq x y z
N MET A 1 1.13 -73.89 -40.30
CA MET A 1 1.93 -73.02 -39.42
C MET A 1 2.06 -71.65 -40.10
N PRO A 2 1.81 -70.52 -39.42
CA PRO A 2 1.95 -69.20 -40.04
C PRO A 2 3.43 -68.83 -40.20
N VAL A 3 3.79 -68.33 -41.38
CA VAL A 3 5.18 -67.97 -41.76
C VAL A 3 5.55 -66.64 -41.10
N GLN A 4 6.52 -66.66 -40.18
CA GLN A 4 7.05 -65.48 -39.50
C GLN A 4 8.11 -64.79 -40.38
N ARG A 5 7.84 -63.56 -40.83
CA ARG A 5 8.77 -62.78 -41.67
C ARG A 5 9.80 -62.05 -40.80
N THR A 6 11.08 -62.19 -41.12
CA THR A 6 12.21 -61.54 -40.45
C THR A 6 12.84 -60.48 -41.35
N LEU A 7 13.34 -59.39 -40.76
CA LEU A 7 14.17 -58.39 -41.45
C LEU A 7 15.46 -58.22 -40.63
N PHE A 8 16.62 -58.37 -41.27
CA PHE A 8 17.94 -58.29 -40.61
C PHE A 8 18.05 -59.12 -39.32
N GLY A 9 17.60 -60.39 -39.37
CA GLY A 9 17.74 -61.33 -38.25
C GLY A 9 16.85 -61.05 -37.05
N THR A 10 15.99 -60.02 -37.09
CA THR A 10 15.01 -59.75 -36.04
C THR A 10 13.59 -60.04 -36.52
N PRO A 11 12.74 -60.65 -35.68
CA PRO A 11 11.34 -60.91 -36.03
C PRO A 11 10.59 -59.56 -36.11
N ILE A 12 9.93 -59.31 -37.24
CA ILE A 12 9.17 -58.08 -37.42
C ILE A 12 7.97 -58.14 -36.45
N PRO A 13 7.84 -57.22 -35.49
CA PRO A 13 6.73 -57.22 -34.55
C PRO A 13 5.41 -57.01 -35.30
N HIS A 14 4.38 -57.76 -34.93
CA HIS A 14 3.06 -57.68 -35.55
C HIS A 14 2.42 -56.32 -35.21
N VAL A 15 2.61 -55.32 -36.07
CA VAL A 15 2.02 -53.99 -35.88
C VAL A 15 0.54 -54.06 -36.24
N PRO A 16 -0.38 -53.74 -35.32
CA PRO A 16 -1.82 -53.78 -35.61
C PRO A 16 -2.14 -52.78 -36.74
N PRO A 17 -3.04 -53.13 -37.69
CA PRO A 17 -3.24 -52.37 -38.93
C PRO A 17 -3.61 -50.91 -38.69
N ARG A 18 -4.27 -50.60 -37.56
CA ARG A 18 -4.57 -49.22 -37.14
C ARG A 18 -3.31 -48.38 -36.88
N ARG A 19 -2.25 -48.95 -36.29
CA ARG A 19 -1.00 -48.21 -36.03
C ARG A 19 -0.21 -47.98 -37.31
N MET A 20 -0.24 -48.94 -38.24
CA MET A 20 0.41 -48.78 -39.55
C MET A 20 -0.31 -47.74 -40.43
N ALA A 21 -1.65 -47.72 -40.39
CA ALA A 21 -2.45 -46.70 -41.07
C ALA A 21 -2.20 -45.29 -40.51
N VAL A 22 -2.08 -45.14 -39.18
CA VAL A 22 -1.72 -43.86 -38.55
C VAL A 22 -0.32 -43.43 -38.96
N LEU A 23 0.65 -44.34 -38.96
CA LEU A 23 2.04 -44.02 -39.30
C LEU A 23 2.18 -43.62 -40.77
N LEU A 24 1.57 -44.36 -41.70
CA LEU A 24 1.53 -43.99 -43.11
C LEU A 24 0.76 -42.70 -43.36
N GLY A 25 -0.33 -42.47 -42.62
CA GLY A 25 -1.07 -41.20 -42.64
C GLY A 25 -0.20 -40.02 -42.20
N THR A 26 0.55 -40.16 -41.10
CA THR A 26 1.46 -39.11 -40.62
C THR A 26 2.61 -38.85 -41.59
N VAL A 27 3.16 -39.88 -42.23
CA VAL A 27 4.21 -39.74 -43.26
C VAL A 27 3.66 -39.07 -44.52
N ALA A 28 2.45 -39.41 -44.95
CA ALA A 28 1.80 -38.77 -46.09
C ALA A 28 1.49 -37.30 -45.82
N VAL A 29 0.98 -36.96 -44.63
CA VAL A 29 0.74 -35.56 -44.22
C VAL A 29 2.06 -34.79 -44.15
N PHE A 30 3.12 -35.38 -43.58
CA PHE A 30 4.44 -34.76 -43.52
C PHE A 30 5.04 -34.55 -44.92
N ALA A 31 4.88 -35.51 -45.84
CA ALA A 31 5.32 -35.39 -47.23
C ALA A 31 4.56 -34.30 -47.98
N VAL A 32 3.24 -34.18 -47.79
CA VAL A 32 2.43 -33.12 -48.41
C VAL A 32 2.80 -31.75 -47.85
N ILE A 33 3.00 -31.63 -46.53
CA ILE A 33 3.42 -30.36 -45.90
C ILE A 33 4.82 -29.97 -46.40
N THR A 34 5.78 -30.89 -46.43
CA THR A 34 7.13 -30.59 -46.94
C THR A 34 7.12 -30.23 -48.42
N LEU A 35 6.29 -30.87 -49.25
CA LEU A 35 6.20 -30.55 -50.68
C LEU A 35 5.53 -29.19 -50.92
N VAL A 36 4.53 -28.80 -50.12
CA VAL A 36 3.87 -27.50 -50.23
C VAL A 36 4.73 -26.35 -49.68
N PHE A 37 5.52 -26.58 -48.63
CA PHE A 37 6.32 -25.52 -48.00
C PHE A 37 7.75 -25.40 -48.51
N THR A 38 8.34 -26.44 -49.13
CA THR A 38 9.73 -26.36 -49.65
C THR A 38 9.83 -26.04 -51.15
N LEU A 39 8.76 -26.19 -51.93
CA LEU A 39 8.74 -25.89 -53.37
C LEU A 39 8.61 -24.40 -53.81
N PRO A 40 8.35 -23.37 -52.97
CA PRO A 40 8.33 -22.00 -53.50
C PRO A 40 9.70 -21.45 -53.92
N ASN A 41 10.81 -22.11 -53.56
CA ASN A 41 12.17 -21.55 -53.70
C ASN A 41 13.06 -22.22 -54.78
N SER A 42 12.52 -23.06 -55.66
CA SER A 42 13.33 -23.80 -56.64
C SER A 42 12.77 -23.86 -58.07
N ILE A 43 12.21 -22.75 -58.59
CA ILE A 43 11.94 -22.61 -60.04
C ILE A 43 12.41 -21.24 -60.55
N PRO A 44 13.32 -21.17 -61.53
CA PRO A 44 13.79 -19.92 -62.12
C PRO A 44 12.69 -19.27 -62.98
N SER A 45 12.55 -17.96 -62.87
CA SER A 45 11.56 -17.17 -63.61
C SER A 45 11.90 -17.12 -65.10
N GLY A 46 11.14 -17.86 -65.91
CA GLY A 46 11.18 -17.82 -67.38
C GLY A 46 9.77 -17.65 -67.98
N PRO A 47 9.61 -16.93 -69.11
CA PRO A 47 8.32 -16.44 -69.56
C PRO A 47 7.67 -17.44 -70.52
N SER A 48 6.68 -18.22 -70.05
CA SER A 48 5.65 -18.84 -70.91
C SER A 48 4.75 -19.79 -70.13
N LEU A 49 3.91 -19.29 -69.22
CA LEU A 49 2.81 -20.09 -68.66
C LEU A 49 1.55 -19.26 -68.37
N GLY A 50 1.35 -18.18 -69.13
CA GLY A 50 0.15 -17.33 -69.06
C GLY A 50 -1.11 -17.91 -69.71
N ARG A 51 -1.24 -19.25 -69.82
CA ARG A 51 -2.40 -19.90 -70.48
C ARG A 51 -3.05 -21.05 -69.74
N PHE A 52 -2.66 -21.33 -68.48
CA PHE A 52 -3.30 -22.39 -67.68
C PHE A 52 -3.68 -22.00 -66.24
N THR A 53 -3.79 -20.70 -65.92
CA THR A 53 -4.14 -20.23 -64.56
C THR A 53 -5.57 -19.69 -64.41
N ASP A 54 -6.51 -20.06 -65.29
CA ASP A 54 -7.92 -19.63 -65.21
C ASP A 54 -8.86 -20.62 -64.50
N HIS A 55 -8.35 -21.34 -63.51
CA HIS A 55 -9.18 -22.02 -62.53
C HIS A 55 -8.98 -21.38 -61.16
N ARG A 56 -9.79 -20.35 -60.89
CA ARG A 56 -10.01 -19.82 -59.54
C ARG A 56 -10.49 -20.97 -58.66
N MET A 57 -9.58 -21.60 -57.91
CA MET A 57 -9.98 -22.39 -56.75
C MET A 57 -10.59 -21.42 -55.75
N SER A 58 -11.89 -21.54 -55.51
CA SER A 58 -12.55 -20.84 -54.42
C SER A 58 -11.95 -21.35 -53.11
N LEU A 59 -11.10 -20.53 -52.49
CA LEU A 59 -10.66 -20.75 -51.12
C LEU A 59 -11.89 -21.00 -50.24
N PRO A 60 -11.93 -22.07 -49.43
CA PRO A 60 -13.02 -22.24 -48.48
C PRO A 60 -13.08 -21.00 -47.59
N LYS A 61 -14.27 -20.40 -47.47
CA LYS A 61 -14.50 -19.26 -46.59
C LYS A 61 -14.12 -19.70 -45.17
N LEU A 62 -12.98 -19.23 -44.69
CA LEU A 62 -12.62 -19.31 -43.28
C LEU A 62 -13.79 -18.76 -42.45
N PRO A 63 -14.26 -19.49 -41.42
CA PRO A 63 -15.31 -18.97 -40.54
C PRO A 63 -14.83 -17.65 -39.93
N LYS A 64 -15.64 -16.60 -40.06
CA LYS A 64 -15.35 -15.22 -39.63
C LYS A 64 -15.19 -15.03 -38.11
N GLN A 65 -15.05 -16.11 -37.35
CA GLN A 65 -15.00 -16.10 -35.89
C GLN A 65 -13.89 -17.05 -35.43
N LEU A 66 -12.65 -16.67 -35.70
CA LEU A 66 -11.55 -17.05 -34.82
C LEU A 66 -11.52 -16.01 -33.69
N PRO A 67 -11.62 -16.41 -32.40
CA PRO A 67 -11.48 -15.47 -31.29
C PRO A 67 -10.00 -15.07 -31.17
N SER A 68 -9.56 -14.10 -31.98
CA SER A 68 -8.28 -13.42 -31.76
C SER A 68 -8.41 -12.45 -30.60
N PRO A 69 -7.37 -12.26 -29.77
CA PRO A 69 -7.39 -11.25 -28.71
C PRO A 69 -7.69 -9.86 -29.29
N SER A 70 -8.73 -9.25 -28.74
CA SER A 70 -9.57 -8.13 -29.19
C SER A 70 -8.88 -6.78 -29.51
N ILE A 71 -7.56 -6.68 -29.39
CA ILE A 71 -6.85 -5.37 -29.38
C ILE A 71 -6.47 -4.88 -30.79
N LEU A 72 -6.42 -5.75 -31.80
CA LEU A 72 -5.86 -5.41 -33.12
C LEU A 72 -6.90 -5.16 -34.23
N ASN A 73 -8.18 -4.92 -33.91
CA ASN A 73 -9.21 -4.69 -34.93
C ASN A 73 -9.48 -3.18 -35.15
N PRO A 74 -9.03 -2.58 -36.27
CA PRO A 74 -9.24 -1.16 -36.57
C PRO A 74 -10.68 -0.81 -36.98
N PHE A 75 -11.59 -1.81 -37.10
CA PHE A 75 -12.99 -1.60 -37.48
C PHE A 75 -13.97 -1.71 -36.30
N ARG A 76 -13.51 -1.48 -35.07
CA ARG A 76 -14.39 -1.49 -33.90
C ARG A 76 -15.34 -0.29 -33.96
N GLN A 77 -16.64 -0.53 -33.79
CA GLN A 77 -17.60 0.55 -33.55
C GLN A 77 -17.23 1.29 -32.26
N ALA A 78 -17.26 2.62 -32.27
CA ALA A 78 -16.98 3.44 -31.10
C ALA A 78 -17.94 3.04 -29.97
N ALA A 79 -17.41 2.43 -28.92
CA ALA A 79 -18.17 2.12 -27.73
C ALA A 79 -18.19 3.37 -26.83
N HIS A 80 -19.34 3.64 -26.21
CA HIS A 80 -19.42 4.71 -25.20
C HIS A 80 -18.41 4.42 -24.09
N ALA A 81 -17.69 5.46 -23.67
CA ALA A 81 -16.79 5.35 -22.52
C ALA A 81 -17.61 4.95 -21.27
N PRO A 82 -17.10 4.06 -20.41
CA PRO A 82 -17.79 3.70 -19.19
C PRO A 82 -18.01 4.94 -18.31
N PRO A 83 -19.13 4.99 -17.55
CA PRO A 83 -19.47 6.13 -16.73
C PRO A 83 -18.33 6.47 -15.75
N VAL A 84 -18.06 7.76 -15.59
CA VAL A 84 -17.01 8.26 -14.71
C VAL A 84 -17.47 8.14 -13.26
N GLN A 85 -16.67 7.48 -12.42
CA GLN A 85 -16.95 7.35 -11.00
C GLN A 85 -16.65 8.66 -10.26
N LYS A 86 -17.35 8.92 -9.15
CA LYS A 86 -17.04 10.06 -8.29
C LYS A 86 -15.62 9.90 -7.73
N ASN A 87 -14.89 11.01 -7.60
CA ASN A 87 -13.55 11.05 -7.00
C ASN A 87 -12.50 10.21 -7.74
N SER A 88 -12.59 10.12 -9.07
CA SER A 88 -11.75 9.24 -9.88
C SER A 88 -10.53 9.91 -10.53
N THR A 89 -10.18 11.13 -10.09
CA THR A 89 -9.14 11.96 -10.70
C THR A 89 -8.37 12.74 -9.62
N TYR A 90 -7.05 12.84 -9.78
CA TYR A 90 -6.18 13.69 -8.97
C TYR A 90 -4.94 14.10 -9.76
N GLY A 91 -4.73 15.41 -9.92
CA GLY A 91 -3.73 15.94 -10.84
C GLY A 91 -3.93 15.34 -12.25
N GLU A 92 -2.88 14.76 -12.82
CA GLU A 92 -2.94 14.08 -14.12
C GLU A 92 -3.34 12.59 -14.03
N SER A 93 -3.48 12.03 -12.82
CA SER A 93 -3.85 10.62 -12.63
C SER A 93 -5.37 10.44 -12.70
N LYS A 94 -5.83 9.47 -13.50
CA LYS A 94 -7.25 9.08 -13.61
C LYS A 94 -7.40 7.60 -13.37
N TRP A 95 -8.45 7.17 -12.68
CA TRP A 95 -8.69 5.75 -12.42
C TRP A 95 -10.15 5.34 -12.57
N HIS A 96 -10.37 4.02 -12.64
CA HIS A 96 -11.67 3.38 -12.57
C HIS A 96 -11.57 2.21 -11.60
N ALA A 97 -12.47 2.15 -10.62
CA ALA A 97 -12.48 1.09 -9.62
C ALA A 97 -13.38 -0.07 -10.06
N ASN A 98 -12.84 -1.28 -10.16
CA ASN A 98 -13.60 -2.48 -10.55
C ASN A 98 -12.98 -3.75 -9.94
N TRP A 99 -13.78 -4.76 -9.64
CA TRP A 99 -13.33 -6.06 -9.11
C TRP A 99 -12.38 -6.79 -10.06
N ASN A 100 -12.48 -6.54 -11.36
CA ASN A 100 -11.61 -7.13 -12.39
C ASN A 100 -10.27 -6.38 -12.57
N TRP A 101 -9.77 -5.71 -11.53
CA TRP A 101 -8.56 -4.89 -11.56
C TRP A 101 -7.26 -5.64 -11.86
N LEU A 102 -7.25 -6.96 -11.68
CA LEU A 102 -6.17 -7.86 -12.09
C LEU A 102 -6.12 -8.11 -13.62
N SER A 103 -6.99 -7.45 -14.40
CA SER A 103 -6.85 -7.40 -15.85
C SER A 103 -5.50 -6.79 -16.21
N PRO A 104 -4.69 -7.40 -17.10
CA PRO A 104 -3.34 -6.95 -17.36
C PRO A 104 -3.25 -5.48 -17.74
N PHE A 105 -4.01 -5.04 -18.73
CA PHE A 105 -4.00 -3.66 -19.22
C PHE A 105 -5.31 -2.96 -18.88
N SER A 106 -5.23 -1.77 -18.28
CA SER A 106 -6.41 -1.02 -17.85
C SER A 106 -7.32 -0.63 -19.02
N SER A 107 -6.71 -0.27 -20.15
CA SER A 107 -7.40 0.13 -21.38
C SER A 107 -8.35 -0.94 -21.93
N SER A 108 -8.08 -2.22 -21.66
CA SER A 108 -8.97 -3.32 -22.09
C SER A 108 -10.36 -3.27 -21.47
N VAL A 109 -10.47 -2.65 -20.29
CA VAL A 109 -11.73 -2.49 -19.54
C VAL A 109 -12.24 -1.06 -19.61
N THR A 110 -11.36 -0.05 -19.46
CA THR A 110 -11.76 1.36 -19.42
C THR A 110 -12.02 1.96 -20.79
N LEU A 111 -11.50 1.36 -21.87
CA LEU A 111 -11.46 1.93 -23.22
C LEU A 111 -10.70 3.26 -23.32
N ASP A 112 -9.97 3.62 -22.26
CA ASP A 112 -9.22 4.87 -22.11
C ASP A 112 -7.81 4.51 -21.63
N GLU A 113 -6.81 4.77 -22.48
CA GLU A 113 -5.41 4.44 -22.19
C GLU A 113 -4.87 5.20 -20.98
N ASN A 114 -5.37 6.40 -20.71
CA ASN A 114 -4.89 7.26 -19.63
C ASN A 114 -5.58 6.98 -18.29
N ARG A 115 -6.44 5.97 -18.22
CA ARG A 115 -7.21 5.63 -17.02
C ARG A 115 -6.79 4.27 -16.48
N SER A 116 -6.25 4.26 -15.28
CA SER A 116 -5.84 3.03 -14.59
C SER A 116 -7.02 2.30 -13.95
N LEU A 117 -7.03 0.98 -14.04
CA LEU A 117 -8.01 0.10 -13.43
C LEU A 117 -7.51 -0.29 -12.03
N LEU A 118 -8.18 0.18 -10.99
CA LEU A 118 -7.80 -0.05 -9.59
C LEU A 118 -8.81 -0.99 -8.91
N PRO A 119 -8.42 -1.71 -7.84
CA PRO A 119 -9.38 -2.47 -7.03
C PRO A 119 -10.46 -1.55 -6.46
N PRO A 120 -11.67 -2.05 -6.14
CA PRO A 120 -12.66 -1.27 -5.41
C PRO A 120 -12.10 -0.77 -4.09
N LEU A 121 -12.42 0.48 -3.74
CA LEU A 121 -12.02 1.03 -2.45
C LEU A 121 -12.78 0.28 -1.35
N ARG A 122 -12.05 -0.31 -0.41
CA ARG A 122 -12.65 -1.01 0.73
C ARG A 122 -13.30 0.02 1.65
N LYS A 123 -14.52 -0.25 2.09
CA LYS A 123 -15.17 0.58 3.10
C LYS A 123 -14.43 0.38 4.42
N ARG A 124 -13.85 1.46 4.94
CA ARG A 124 -13.23 1.48 6.26
C ARG A 124 -14.32 1.53 7.34
N PRO A 125 -14.33 0.64 8.34
CA PRO A 125 -15.23 0.79 9.47
C PRO A 125 -14.85 2.01 10.30
N THR A 126 -15.87 2.65 10.86
CA THR A 126 -15.72 3.84 11.69
C THR A 126 -15.27 3.46 13.08
N ILE A 127 -14.24 4.14 13.56
CA ILE A 127 -13.80 4.09 14.96
C ILE A 127 -13.95 5.46 15.58
N TYR A 128 -14.64 5.50 16.71
CA TYR A 128 -15.01 6.70 17.41
C TYR A 128 -14.10 6.87 18.63
N THR A 129 -13.68 8.11 18.89
CA THR A 129 -13.17 8.51 20.19
C THR A 129 -13.92 9.73 20.66
N TYR A 130 -14.07 9.90 21.97
CA TYR A 130 -14.77 11.05 22.53
C TYR A 130 -13.75 12.05 23.09
N TYR A 131 -13.90 13.30 22.69
CA TYR A 131 -13.09 14.41 23.19
C TYR A 131 -13.97 15.61 23.48
N ASP A 132 -14.00 15.99 24.76
CA ASP A 132 -14.71 17.19 25.19
C ASP A 132 -13.83 18.43 25.01
N HIS A 133 -14.14 19.19 23.96
CA HIS A 133 -13.47 20.45 23.63
C HIS A 133 -14.12 21.67 24.31
N THR A 134 -15.23 21.49 25.05
CA THR A 134 -15.96 22.57 25.72
C THR A 134 -15.39 22.88 27.10
N ILE A 135 -14.65 21.94 27.69
CA ILE A 135 -13.97 22.13 28.96
C ILE A 135 -12.84 23.16 28.79
N GLU A 136 -12.87 24.21 29.61
CA GLU A 136 -11.80 25.19 29.64
C GLU A 136 -10.51 24.56 30.16
N LYS A 137 -9.47 24.58 29.32
CA LYS A 137 -8.14 24.06 29.60
C LYS A 137 -7.09 25.05 29.13
N GLU A 138 -5.92 25.01 29.75
CA GLU A 138 -4.74 25.73 29.29
C GLU A 138 -4.40 25.37 27.83
N ASP A 139 -3.96 26.35 27.05
CA ASP A 139 -3.70 26.14 25.61
C ASP A 139 -2.60 25.10 25.37
N LYS A 140 -1.56 25.07 26.22
CA LYS A 140 -0.50 24.05 26.16
C LYS A 140 -1.02 22.62 26.36
N LEU A 141 -2.02 22.45 27.24
CA LEU A 141 -2.65 21.16 27.48
C LEU A 141 -3.53 20.75 26.29
N LYS A 142 -4.29 21.69 25.73
CA LYS A 142 -5.08 21.48 24.51
C LYS A 142 -4.20 21.08 23.33
N ASP A 143 -3.06 21.73 23.14
CA ASP A 143 -2.12 21.40 22.08
C ASP A 143 -1.52 20.00 22.25
N ALA A 144 -1.20 19.62 23.49
CA ALA A 144 -0.68 18.29 23.80
C ALA A 144 -1.74 17.18 23.55
N GLU A 145 -2.99 17.40 23.98
CA GLU A 145 -4.11 16.50 23.72
C GLU A 145 -4.42 16.41 22.21
N ASN A 146 -4.38 17.54 21.50
CA ASN A 146 -4.57 17.60 20.05
C ASN A 146 -3.50 16.79 19.31
N ALA A 147 -2.24 16.92 19.71
CA ALA A 147 -1.13 16.15 19.12
C ALA A 147 -1.33 14.65 19.31
N LEU A 148 -1.84 14.23 20.47
CA LEU A 148 -2.16 12.83 20.73
C LEU A 148 -3.34 12.34 19.88
N LEU A 149 -4.40 13.14 19.75
CA LEU A 149 -5.54 12.83 18.87
C LEU A 149 -5.11 12.68 17.39
N VAL A 150 -4.16 13.49 16.92
CA VAL A 150 -3.56 13.34 15.59
C VAL A 150 -2.82 12.01 15.47
N THR A 151 -1.98 11.65 16.45
CA THR A 151 -1.30 10.34 16.49
C THR A 151 -2.30 9.19 16.46
N TRP A 152 -3.37 9.26 17.26
CA TRP A 152 -4.44 8.26 17.28
C TRP A 152 -5.12 8.14 15.90
N ARG A 153 -5.48 9.26 15.28
CA ARG A 153 -6.08 9.29 13.93
C ARG A 153 -5.14 8.64 12.91
N ARG A 154 -3.86 8.99 12.89
CA ARG A 154 -2.86 8.41 11.98
C ARG A 154 -2.75 6.90 12.15
N ALA A 155 -2.61 6.42 13.39
CA ALA A 155 -2.43 5.01 13.69
C ALA A 155 -3.63 4.15 13.23
N TRP A 156 -4.85 4.58 13.56
CA TRP A 156 -6.07 3.89 13.14
C TRP A 156 -6.34 3.99 11.64
N TRP A 157 -6.00 5.14 11.02
CA TRP A 157 -6.09 5.30 9.56
C TRP A 157 -5.17 4.32 8.83
N ALA A 158 -3.90 4.21 9.22
CA ALA A 158 -2.95 3.28 8.61
C ALA A 158 -3.43 1.82 8.70
N GLN A 159 -4.09 1.46 9.80
CA GLN A 159 -4.61 0.11 10.03
C GLN A 159 -5.93 -0.21 9.32
N GLY A 160 -6.49 0.72 8.53
CA GLY A 160 -7.67 0.47 7.71
C GLY A 160 -9.00 0.98 8.29
N PHE A 161 -8.98 1.83 9.31
CA PHE A 161 -10.18 2.37 9.94
C PHE A 161 -10.44 3.83 9.52
N LYS A 162 -11.68 4.31 9.72
CA LYS A 162 -12.06 5.72 9.57
C LYS A 162 -12.20 6.33 10.97
N PRO A 163 -11.18 7.04 11.49
CA PRO A 163 -11.23 7.61 12.83
C PRO A 163 -12.11 8.87 12.84
N ILE A 164 -12.98 8.97 13.85
CA ILE A 164 -13.93 10.07 14.03
C ILE A 164 -13.86 10.53 15.49
N ILE A 165 -13.83 11.84 15.71
CA ILE A 165 -13.80 12.42 17.07
C ILE A 165 -15.19 12.94 17.39
N LEU A 166 -15.83 12.30 18.36
CA LEU A 166 -17.11 12.68 18.93
C LEU A 166 -16.90 13.77 19.97
N SER A 167 -17.87 14.67 20.06
CA SER A 167 -17.91 15.79 20.97
C SER A 167 -19.21 15.79 21.77
N PRO A 168 -19.39 16.72 22.72
CA PRO A 168 -20.65 16.86 23.44
C PRO A 168 -21.85 17.13 22.51
N ALA A 169 -21.64 17.73 21.34
CA ALA A 169 -22.71 18.02 20.38
C ALA A 169 -23.41 16.74 19.88
N GLU A 170 -22.65 15.67 19.65
CA GLU A 170 -23.20 14.37 19.25
C GLU A 170 -24.01 13.73 20.38
N ALA A 171 -23.60 13.92 21.64
CA ALA A 171 -24.38 13.47 22.79
C ALA A 171 -25.68 14.27 22.95
N MET A 172 -25.65 15.59 22.73
CA MET A 172 -26.82 16.46 22.85
C MET A 172 -27.92 16.15 21.83
N ASN A 173 -27.56 15.59 20.68
CA ASN A 173 -28.52 15.13 19.66
C ASN A 173 -29.22 13.83 20.05
N ASN A 174 -28.77 13.15 21.10
CA ASN A 174 -29.35 11.90 21.57
C ASN A 174 -30.68 12.13 22.33
N PRO A 175 -31.77 11.41 22.01
CA PRO A 175 -33.04 11.49 22.75
C PRO A 175 -32.95 11.24 24.26
N LEU A 176 -31.96 10.47 24.73
CA LEU A 176 -31.75 10.15 26.14
C LEU A 176 -30.92 11.20 26.89
N TYR A 177 -30.36 12.19 26.20
CA TYR A 177 -29.55 13.24 26.81
C TYR A 177 -30.29 14.10 27.86
N PRO A 178 -31.58 14.47 27.66
CA PRO A 178 -32.34 15.19 28.69
C PRO A 178 -32.54 14.39 29.98
N GLU A 179 -32.56 13.06 29.91
CA GLU A 179 -32.63 12.20 31.09
C GLU A 179 -31.31 12.24 31.87
N LEU A 180 -30.17 12.13 31.18
CA LEU A 180 -28.85 12.27 31.80
C LEU A 180 -28.67 13.63 32.50
N GLN A 181 -29.17 14.72 31.91
CA GLN A 181 -29.07 16.06 32.51
C GLN A 181 -29.82 16.19 33.84
N ARG A 182 -30.87 15.39 34.07
CA ARG A 182 -31.66 15.42 35.31
C ARG A 182 -31.02 14.60 36.42
N ILE A 183 -30.09 13.72 36.10
CA ILE A 183 -29.42 12.85 37.05
C ILE A 183 -28.18 13.57 37.59
N GLU A 184 -28.13 13.73 38.91
CA GLU A 184 -26.93 14.21 39.61
C GLU A 184 -25.98 13.02 39.87
N VAL A 185 -24.87 13.01 39.13
CA VAL A 185 -23.76 12.04 39.22
C VAL A 185 -22.43 12.80 39.24
N GLU A 186 -21.36 12.12 39.65
CA GLU A 186 -19.99 12.64 39.57
C GLU A 186 -19.62 13.05 38.13
N ASP A 187 -18.83 14.12 37.98
CA ASP A 187 -18.45 14.67 36.67
C ASP A 187 -17.70 13.65 35.77
N SER A 188 -16.91 12.76 36.39
CA SER A 188 -16.18 11.69 35.70
C SER A 188 -17.14 10.68 35.06
N LEU A 189 -18.12 10.20 35.83
CA LEU A 189 -19.17 9.30 35.36
C LEU A 189 -20.10 10.01 34.35
N LYS A 190 -20.41 11.29 34.57
CA LYS A 190 -21.20 12.10 33.64
C LYS A 190 -20.52 12.18 32.27
N THR A 191 -19.21 12.43 32.25
CA THR A 191 -18.41 12.47 31.01
C THR A 191 -18.37 11.11 30.32
N ASP A 192 -18.34 10.00 31.09
CA ASP A 192 -18.41 8.67 30.51
C ASP A 192 -19.80 8.40 29.90
N LEU A 193 -20.88 8.73 30.61
CA LEU A 193 -22.25 8.60 30.11
C LEU A 193 -22.50 9.47 28.85
N THR A 194 -21.97 10.70 28.80
CA THR A 194 -22.05 11.53 27.58
C THR A 194 -21.27 10.91 26.42
N ARG A 195 -20.10 10.31 26.68
CA ARG A 195 -19.33 9.56 25.68
C ARG A 195 -20.15 8.40 25.09
N TRP A 196 -20.85 7.64 25.93
CA TRP A 196 -21.71 6.54 25.47
C TRP A 196 -22.93 7.02 24.68
N LEU A 197 -23.56 8.12 25.11
CA LEU A 197 -24.66 8.74 24.36
C LEU A 197 -24.22 9.27 22.99
N ALA A 198 -23.04 9.87 22.91
CA ALA A 198 -22.45 10.30 21.64
C ALA A 198 -22.24 9.10 20.70
N TRP A 199 -21.76 7.98 21.23
CA TRP A 199 -21.58 6.76 20.43
C TRP A 199 -22.91 6.16 19.97
N GLU A 200 -23.91 6.06 20.84
CA GLU A 200 -25.25 5.56 20.47
C GLU A 200 -25.88 6.39 19.35
N ASN A 201 -25.73 7.73 19.41
CA ASN A 201 -26.23 8.62 18.38
C ASN A 201 -25.62 8.31 17.00
N MET A 202 -24.34 7.94 16.95
CA MET A 202 -23.67 7.53 15.71
C MET A 202 -24.08 6.13 15.23
N GLY A 203 -24.39 5.23 16.16
CA GLY A 203 -24.86 3.86 15.89
C GLY A 203 -23.75 2.81 15.93
N THR A 204 -23.86 1.78 15.07
CA THR A 204 -22.93 0.63 15.05
C THR A 204 -21.50 1.09 14.76
N GLY A 205 -20.54 0.58 15.54
CA GLY A 205 -19.14 0.93 15.34
C GLY A 205 -18.23 0.44 16.46
N LEU A 206 -17.10 1.13 16.58
CA LEU A 206 -16.12 0.93 17.64
C LEU A 206 -16.00 2.21 18.46
N LEU A 207 -16.10 2.12 19.78
CA LEU A 207 -15.78 3.23 20.69
C LEU A 207 -14.44 2.94 21.34
N CYS A 208 -13.49 3.86 21.18
CA CYS A 208 -12.10 3.67 21.55
C CYS A 208 -11.60 4.88 22.33
N ASN A 209 -10.85 4.64 23.40
CA ASN A 209 -10.11 5.68 24.09
C ASN A 209 -8.98 6.20 23.17
N TYR A 210 -8.74 7.50 23.16
CA TYR A 210 -7.66 8.08 22.35
C TYR A 210 -6.26 7.60 22.79
N LEU A 211 -6.14 7.04 24.00
CA LEU A 211 -4.94 6.36 24.52
C LEU A 211 -4.82 4.89 24.09
N THR A 212 -5.72 4.39 23.24
CA THR A 212 -5.67 3.02 22.71
C THR A 212 -5.22 3.02 21.25
N LEU A 213 -4.15 2.29 20.96
CA LEU A 213 -3.51 2.24 19.64
C LEU A 213 -3.45 0.83 19.05
N PRO A 214 -3.58 0.68 17.72
CA PRO A 214 -3.50 -0.59 17.04
C PRO A 214 -2.04 -0.98 16.75
N MET A 215 -1.40 -1.69 17.69
CA MET A 215 -0.01 -2.14 17.64
C MET A 215 0.11 -3.63 17.23
N GLY A 216 -0.67 -4.04 16.23
CA GLY A 216 -0.64 -5.37 15.61
C GLY A 216 -0.17 -5.35 14.15
N PRO A 217 0.28 -6.48 13.59
CA PRO A 217 0.46 -6.61 12.15
C PRO A 217 -0.89 -6.42 11.44
N TYR A 218 -0.85 -6.03 10.17
CA TYR A 218 -2.08 -5.81 9.41
C TYR A 218 -2.92 -7.08 9.35
N GLU A 219 -2.32 -8.27 9.26
CA GLU A 219 -3.04 -9.56 9.16
C GLU A 219 -3.49 -10.12 10.51
N ASP A 220 -3.31 -9.38 11.61
CA ASP A 220 -3.75 -9.81 12.95
C ASP A 220 -5.24 -10.20 12.98
N GLN A 221 -5.58 -11.22 13.77
CA GLN A 221 -6.94 -11.77 13.80
C GLN A 221 -7.95 -10.76 14.37
N THR A 222 -7.60 -10.09 15.47
CA THR A 222 -8.47 -9.10 16.12
C THR A 222 -8.66 -7.89 15.23
N LEU A 223 -7.58 -7.32 14.68
CA LEU A 223 -7.71 -6.19 13.74
C LEU A 223 -8.46 -6.57 12.47
N SER A 224 -8.29 -7.81 11.98
CA SER A 224 -9.01 -8.32 10.82
C SER A 224 -10.50 -8.50 11.09
N TYR A 225 -10.88 -8.96 12.28
CA TYR A 225 -12.27 -9.02 12.72
C TYR A 225 -12.86 -7.61 12.80
N LEU A 226 -12.17 -6.69 13.50
CA LEU A 226 -12.61 -5.31 13.65
C LEU A 226 -12.81 -4.60 12.31
N ARG A 227 -11.95 -4.87 11.32
CA ARG A 227 -12.07 -4.31 9.96
C ARG A 227 -13.26 -4.82 9.15
N ARG A 228 -13.91 -5.92 9.54
CA ARG A 228 -15.13 -6.40 8.85
C ARG A 228 -16.28 -5.42 9.00
N GLY A 229 -16.33 -4.68 10.11
CA GLY A 229 -17.39 -3.71 10.38
C GLY A 229 -18.73 -4.32 10.80
N GLU A 230 -18.72 -5.60 11.17
CA GLU A 230 -19.89 -6.34 11.65
C GLU A 230 -19.67 -6.71 13.11
N TYR A 231 -20.48 -6.14 14.01
CA TYR A 231 -20.36 -6.31 15.47
C TYR A 231 -21.69 -6.85 16.00
N PRO A 232 -21.87 -8.18 16.08
CA PRO A 232 -23.15 -8.80 16.41
C PRO A 232 -23.51 -8.71 17.90
N LEU A 233 -22.51 -8.50 18.76
CA LEU A 233 -22.66 -8.43 20.21
C LEU A 233 -21.88 -7.21 20.73
N LEU A 234 -22.29 -6.70 21.89
CA LEU A 234 -21.53 -5.67 22.61
C LEU A 234 -20.33 -6.32 23.30
N THR A 235 -19.17 -6.19 22.68
CA THR A 235 -17.92 -6.82 23.11
C THR A 235 -16.99 -5.81 23.76
N ARG A 236 -16.38 -6.23 24.86
CA ARG A 236 -15.24 -5.59 25.52
C ARG A 236 -14.07 -6.56 25.48
N TYR A 237 -12.86 -6.04 25.47
CA TYR A 237 -11.65 -6.85 25.46
C TYR A 237 -11.06 -6.98 26.87
N ASP A 238 -10.53 -8.16 27.16
CA ASP A 238 -9.94 -8.46 28.46
C ASP A 238 -8.73 -7.56 28.75
N GLU A 239 -8.49 -7.28 30.03
CA GLU A 239 -7.43 -6.41 30.56
C GLU A 239 -7.40 -4.96 30.03
N MET A 240 -8.28 -4.58 29.10
CA MET A 240 -8.30 -3.26 28.47
C MET A 240 -9.30 -2.28 29.09
N GLY A 241 -10.05 -2.68 30.11
CA GLY A 241 -10.97 -1.77 30.83
C GLY A 241 -11.92 -1.03 29.88
N SER A 242 -11.78 0.29 29.79
CA SER A 242 -12.56 1.18 28.90
C SER A 242 -11.84 1.59 27.61
N GLY A 243 -10.80 0.84 27.23
CA GLY A 243 -9.93 1.11 26.09
C GLY A 243 -10.63 1.00 24.75
N ILE A 244 -11.38 -0.08 24.51
CA ILE A 244 -12.16 -0.24 23.27
C ILE A 244 -13.38 -1.15 23.48
N PHE A 245 -14.46 -0.75 22.81
CA PHE A 245 -15.74 -1.46 22.74
C PHE A 245 -16.15 -1.63 21.28
N SER A 246 -16.80 -2.73 20.96
CA SER A 246 -17.45 -2.94 19.65
C SER A 246 -18.88 -3.37 19.86
N GLY A 247 -19.82 -2.86 19.07
CA GLY A 247 -21.22 -3.26 19.24
C GLY A 247 -22.15 -2.76 18.16
N SER A 248 -23.32 -3.39 18.09
CA SER A 248 -24.43 -2.96 17.24
C SER A 248 -25.19 -1.80 17.90
N LYS A 249 -25.85 -0.95 17.11
CA LYS A 249 -26.69 0.13 17.65
C LYS A 249 -27.73 -0.37 18.67
N VAL A 250 -28.32 -1.53 18.43
CA VAL A 250 -29.36 -2.10 19.30
C VAL A 250 -28.81 -2.45 20.67
N ASP A 251 -27.64 -3.09 20.71
CA ASP A 251 -27.01 -3.50 21.97
C ASP A 251 -26.48 -2.29 22.74
N ILE A 252 -25.90 -1.31 22.04
CA ILE A 252 -25.45 -0.04 22.64
C ILE A 252 -26.64 0.70 23.28
N THR A 253 -27.76 0.82 22.55
CA THR A 253 -28.98 1.46 23.08
C THR A 253 -29.49 0.76 24.33
N SER A 254 -29.48 -0.58 24.32
CA SER A 254 -29.94 -1.39 25.44
C SER A 254 -29.03 -1.21 26.67
N ALA A 255 -27.72 -1.18 26.48
CA ALA A 255 -26.75 -0.92 27.54
C ALA A 255 -26.90 0.48 28.13
N VAL A 256 -27.07 1.51 27.30
CA VAL A 256 -27.27 2.90 27.77
C VAL A 256 -28.56 3.03 28.58
N LYS A 257 -29.66 2.43 28.12
CA LYS A 257 -30.92 2.41 28.88
C LYS A 257 -30.79 1.67 30.20
N ALA A 258 -30.08 0.54 30.22
CA ALA A 258 -29.82 -0.21 31.44
C ALA A 258 -28.99 0.61 32.45
N ALA A 259 -27.99 1.36 31.98
CA ALA A 259 -27.18 2.23 32.83
C ALA A 259 -28.03 3.36 33.45
N LEU A 260 -28.84 4.06 32.64
CA LEU A 260 -29.67 5.17 33.13
C LEU A 260 -30.80 4.70 34.06
N ALA A 261 -31.29 3.47 33.89
CA ALA A 261 -32.29 2.87 34.75
C ALA A 261 -31.71 2.27 36.05
N ASN A 262 -30.39 2.29 36.24
CA ASN A 262 -29.76 1.70 37.42
C ASN A 262 -30.07 2.54 38.68
N PRO A 263 -30.75 1.98 39.70
CA PRO A 263 -31.09 2.71 40.92
C PRO A 263 -29.84 3.16 41.72
N ASN A 264 -28.72 2.44 41.58
CA ASN A 264 -27.46 2.72 42.28
C ASN A 264 -26.44 3.43 41.37
N LEU A 265 -26.90 4.13 40.33
CA LEU A 265 -26.02 4.84 39.39
C LEU A 265 -25.08 5.83 40.08
N LYS A 266 -25.50 6.43 41.20
CA LYS A 266 -24.67 7.36 41.99
C LYS A 266 -23.45 6.71 42.63
N ASP A 267 -23.49 5.39 42.86
CA ASP A 267 -22.39 4.64 43.47
C ASP A 267 -21.43 4.07 42.41
N ALA A 268 -21.79 4.15 41.13
CA ALA A 268 -20.97 3.66 40.03
C ALA A 268 -19.80 4.62 39.76
N LYS A 269 -18.64 4.06 39.40
CA LYS A 269 -17.44 4.85 39.07
C LYS A 269 -17.29 5.10 37.57
N ASP A 270 -17.83 4.20 36.76
CA ASP A 270 -17.72 4.19 35.31
C ASP A 270 -18.96 3.55 34.70
N PHE A 271 -19.13 3.68 33.37
CA PHE A 271 -20.25 3.08 32.67
C PHE A 271 -20.31 1.56 32.84
N VAL A 272 -19.15 0.89 32.90
CA VAL A 272 -19.07 -0.57 33.01
C VAL A 272 -19.59 -1.06 34.35
N SER A 273 -19.33 -0.35 35.45
CA SER A 273 -19.91 -0.65 36.77
C SER A 273 -21.38 -0.24 36.89
N ALA A 274 -21.85 0.66 36.02
CA ALA A 274 -23.24 1.10 35.98
C ALA A 274 -24.19 0.13 35.26
N VAL A 275 -23.70 -0.85 34.49
CA VAL A 275 -24.52 -1.83 33.76
C VAL A 275 -24.45 -3.24 34.36
N PRO A 276 -25.45 -4.11 34.08
CA PRO A 276 -25.39 -5.53 34.45
C PRO A 276 -24.13 -6.23 33.92
N LYS A 277 -23.60 -7.20 34.68
CA LYS A 277 -22.33 -7.89 34.35
C LYS A 277 -22.38 -8.70 33.05
N ASP A 278 -23.57 -9.13 32.64
CA ASP A 278 -23.87 -9.89 31.43
C ASP A 278 -24.07 -9.01 30.18
N THR A 279 -24.00 -7.68 30.32
CA THR A 279 -24.16 -6.73 29.21
C THR A 279 -23.03 -6.85 28.18
N PHE A 280 -21.82 -7.23 28.61
CA PHE A 280 -20.63 -7.30 27.76
C PHE A 280 -20.18 -8.73 27.54
N GLN A 281 -19.95 -9.10 26.28
CA GLN A 281 -19.12 -10.24 25.95
C GLN A 281 -17.65 -9.85 26.14
N ILE A 282 -16.88 -10.65 26.87
CA ILE A 282 -15.45 -10.41 27.07
C ILE A 282 -14.65 -11.27 26.09
N ASP A 283 -13.92 -10.63 25.20
CA ASP A 283 -12.99 -11.29 24.28
C ASP A 283 -11.57 -11.28 24.88
N PRO A 284 -10.91 -12.45 25.05
CA PRO A 284 -9.55 -12.50 25.56
C PRO A 284 -8.50 -11.95 24.59
N SER A 285 -8.80 -11.84 23.29
CA SER A 285 -7.81 -11.51 22.26
C SER A 285 -7.56 -10.01 22.14
N HIS A 286 -6.52 -9.51 22.81
CA HIS A 286 -6.16 -8.09 22.85
C HIS A 286 -4.69 -7.79 22.49
N ASP A 287 -3.92 -8.79 22.08
CA ASP A 287 -2.47 -8.67 21.82
C ASP A 287 -2.09 -7.62 20.76
N SER A 288 -3.03 -7.21 19.90
CA SER A 288 -2.84 -6.20 18.86
C SER A 288 -3.21 -4.78 19.30
N LEU A 289 -3.73 -4.59 20.51
CA LEU A 289 -4.25 -3.33 21.01
C LEU A 289 -3.47 -2.89 22.25
N ALA A 290 -2.86 -1.71 22.19
CA ALA A 290 -2.08 -1.15 23.28
C ALA A 290 -2.87 -0.03 23.97
N PHE A 291 -3.13 -0.17 25.26
CA PHE A 291 -3.85 0.84 26.05
C PHE A 291 -2.96 1.47 27.14
N TYR A 292 -2.76 2.78 27.06
CA TYR A 292 -1.95 3.56 28.00
C TYR A 292 -2.80 4.13 29.14
N GLN A 293 -3.49 3.24 29.87
CA GLN A 293 -4.29 3.65 31.04
C GLN A 293 -3.41 4.14 32.20
N THR A 294 -3.97 4.97 33.08
CA THR A 294 -3.25 5.56 34.23
C THR A 294 -2.50 4.52 35.06
N LYS A 295 -3.13 3.38 35.39
CA LYS A 295 -2.48 2.28 36.12
C LYS A 295 -1.24 1.73 35.39
N VAL A 296 -1.32 1.60 34.08
CA VAL A 296 -0.20 1.13 33.25
C VAL A 296 0.90 2.18 33.16
N LEU A 297 0.55 3.47 33.16
CA LEU A 297 1.53 4.56 33.22
C LEU A 297 2.30 4.54 34.55
N GLU A 298 1.61 4.37 35.68
CA GLU A 298 2.22 4.28 37.01
C GLU A 298 3.14 3.05 37.13
N GLU A 299 2.69 1.88 36.65
CA GLU A 299 3.43 0.62 36.79
C GLU A 299 4.59 0.48 35.79
N LYS A 300 4.37 0.80 34.51
CA LYS A 300 5.32 0.51 33.42
C LYS A 300 6.13 1.73 32.95
N TYR A 301 5.61 2.94 33.15
CA TYR A 301 6.22 4.18 32.64
C TYR A 301 6.32 5.27 33.72
N PRO A 302 7.01 5.01 34.85
CA PRO A 302 7.00 5.90 36.01
C PRO A 302 7.57 7.29 35.74
N GLN A 303 8.47 7.44 34.76
CA GLN A 303 9.02 8.74 34.37
C GLN A 303 7.92 9.65 33.80
N ILE A 304 7.04 9.12 32.96
CA ILE A 304 5.93 9.87 32.37
C ILE A 304 4.87 10.16 33.43
N SER A 305 4.61 9.21 34.33
CA SER A 305 3.70 9.43 35.46
C SER A 305 4.16 10.61 36.33
N LYS A 306 5.46 10.70 36.64
CA LYS A 306 6.03 11.83 37.39
C LYS A 306 5.91 13.15 36.63
N GLU A 307 6.26 13.16 35.35
CA GLU A 307 6.10 14.37 34.53
C GLU A 307 4.65 14.83 34.44
N TYR A 308 3.69 13.89 34.45
CA TYR A 308 2.26 14.18 34.45
C TYR A 308 1.79 14.82 35.78
N GLU A 309 2.35 14.38 36.92
CA GLU A 309 2.10 14.97 38.23
C GLU A 309 2.67 16.39 38.36
N GLU A 310 3.88 16.63 37.82
CA GLU A 310 4.54 17.95 37.85
C GLU A 310 3.91 18.93 36.86
N ASN A 311 3.70 18.52 35.61
CA ASN A 311 3.14 19.33 34.56
C ASN A 311 2.36 18.46 33.56
N LYS A 312 1.03 18.48 33.69
CA LYS A 312 0.11 17.71 32.83
C LYS A 312 0.36 17.90 31.34
N ALA A 313 0.66 19.12 30.88
CA ALA A 313 0.89 19.38 29.47
C ALA A 313 2.21 18.74 28.98
N ALA A 314 3.29 18.86 29.78
CA ALA A 314 4.57 18.22 29.46
C ALA A 314 4.46 16.69 29.49
N GLY A 315 3.83 16.13 30.53
CA GLY A 315 3.59 14.68 30.63
C GLY A 315 2.78 14.13 29.46
N MET A 316 1.75 14.85 28.99
CA MET A 316 0.97 14.46 27.81
C MET A 316 1.78 14.50 26.51
N GLN A 317 2.66 15.48 26.35
CA GLN A 317 3.58 15.54 25.20
C GLN A 317 4.59 14.38 25.23
N SER A 318 5.16 14.08 26.40
CA SER A 318 6.06 12.94 26.58
C SER A 318 5.36 11.61 26.32
N LEU A 319 4.10 11.46 26.75
CA LEU A 319 3.27 10.30 26.43
C LEU A 319 3.05 10.17 24.92
N ASN A 320 2.74 11.26 24.21
CA ASN A 320 2.58 11.23 22.76
C ASN A 320 3.88 10.79 22.05
N LYS A 321 5.05 11.29 22.49
CA LYS A 321 6.36 10.85 21.96
C LYS A 321 6.60 9.36 22.22
N LEU A 322 6.28 8.87 23.42
CA LEU A 322 6.37 7.45 23.76
C LEU A 322 5.46 6.60 22.86
N MET A 323 4.21 7.02 22.66
CA MET A 323 3.24 6.33 21.81
C MET A 323 3.71 6.24 20.35
N ILE A 324 4.23 7.33 19.79
CA ILE A 324 4.84 7.35 18.45
C ILE A 324 6.03 6.40 18.39
N SER A 325 6.90 6.43 19.40
CA SER A 325 8.06 5.54 19.50
C SER A 325 7.66 4.07 19.50
N HIS A 326 6.66 3.70 20.29
CA HIS A 326 6.14 2.35 20.35
C HIS A 326 5.44 1.91 19.06
N LEU A 327 4.74 2.80 18.34
CA LEU A 327 4.15 2.48 17.03
C LEU A 327 5.25 2.16 16.01
N HIS A 328 6.26 3.01 15.93
CA HIS A 328 7.38 2.84 15.01
C HIS A 328 8.19 1.58 15.35
N GLN A 329 8.49 1.35 16.62
CA GLN A 329 9.16 0.14 17.09
C GLN A 329 8.32 -1.13 16.81
N THR A 330 7.00 -1.06 16.96
CA THR A 330 6.10 -2.17 16.62
C THR A 330 6.21 -2.50 15.14
N TRP A 331 6.22 -1.49 14.27
CA TRP A 331 6.44 -1.65 12.84
C TRP A 331 7.81 -2.29 12.56
N GLN A 332 8.87 -1.83 13.22
CA GLN A 332 10.21 -2.42 13.07
C GLN A 332 10.25 -3.90 13.51
N ASN A 333 9.56 -4.25 14.59
CA ASN A 333 9.48 -5.61 15.12
C ASN A 333 8.63 -6.55 14.25
N ILE A 334 7.73 -6.02 13.41
CA ILE A 334 7.01 -6.80 12.40
C ILE A 334 7.97 -7.19 11.27
N PHE A 335 8.75 -6.22 10.76
CA PHE A 335 9.66 -6.42 9.63
C PHE A 335 11.07 -6.81 10.07
N THR A 336 11.18 -7.96 10.73
CA THR A 336 12.44 -8.47 11.31
C THR A 336 13.57 -8.73 10.32
N LYS A 337 13.28 -8.91 9.02
CA LYS A 337 14.29 -9.07 7.95
C LYS A 337 14.77 -7.73 7.39
N GLY A 338 14.10 -6.63 7.74
CA GLY A 338 14.48 -5.27 7.39
C GLY A 338 13.68 -4.65 6.25
N ILE A 339 14.31 -3.70 5.56
CA ILE A 339 13.73 -2.94 4.45
C ILE A 339 14.47 -3.28 3.16
N SER A 340 13.71 -3.53 2.10
CA SER A 340 14.20 -3.76 0.74
C SER A 340 13.81 -2.59 -0.14
N VAL A 341 14.80 -1.83 -0.60
CA VAL A 341 14.62 -0.73 -1.55
C VAL A 341 14.97 -1.24 -2.93
N VAL A 342 13.97 -1.60 -3.73
CA VAL A 342 14.22 -2.36 -4.95
C VAL A 342 14.88 -1.49 -6.01
N LYS A 343 16.01 -1.96 -6.55
CA LYS A 343 16.84 -1.30 -7.56
C LYS A 343 17.05 -2.23 -8.78
N PRO A 344 16.06 -2.35 -9.69
CA PRO A 344 16.10 -3.35 -10.77
C PRO A 344 17.31 -3.26 -11.69
N GLU A 345 17.85 -2.07 -11.94
CA GLU A 345 19.07 -1.88 -12.71
C GLU A 345 20.15 -1.23 -11.82
N PRO A 346 20.99 -2.04 -11.15
CA PRO A 346 21.88 -1.55 -10.11
C PRO A 346 22.97 -0.59 -10.60
N GLU A 347 23.29 -0.61 -11.89
CA GLU A 347 24.35 0.18 -12.52
C GLU A 347 23.96 1.65 -12.70
N HIS A 348 22.70 1.94 -13.06
CA HIS A 348 22.27 3.27 -13.51
C HIS A 348 20.99 3.82 -12.82
N MET A 349 20.56 3.20 -11.72
CA MET A 349 19.37 3.63 -10.96
C MET A 349 19.69 4.12 -9.55
N SER A 350 20.94 4.45 -9.23
CA SER A 350 21.33 4.74 -7.86
C SER A 350 20.71 6.05 -7.34
N TYR A 351 20.75 7.12 -8.14
CA TYR A 351 20.10 8.40 -7.84
C TYR A 351 18.57 8.28 -7.89
N LEU A 352 18.04 7.46 -8.81
CA LEU A 352 16.60 7.27 -8.96
C LEU A 352 15.95 6.66 -7.71
N VAL A 353 16.63 5.72 -7.03
CA VAL A 353 16.11 5.10 -5.81
C VAL A 353 16.49 5.86 -4.54
N GLU A 354 17.33 6.89 -4.62
CA GLU A 354 17.83 7.66 -3.46
C GLU A 354 16.70 8.21 -2.56
N PRO A 355 15.59 8.78 -3.08
CA PRO A 355 14.50 9.23 -2.21
C PRO A 355 13.83 8.10 -1.43
N ALA A 356 13.72 6.91 -2.03
CA ALA A 356 13.20 5.71 -1.39
C ALA A 356 14.19 5.14 -0.36
N LEU A 357 15.49 5.21 -0.66
CA LEU A 357 16.56 4.82 0.25
C LEU A 357 16.59 5.72 1.49
N ARG A 358 16.50 7.03 1.31
CA ARG A 358 16.42 8.00 2.41
C ARG A 358 15.20 7.79 3.29
N LEU A 359 14.05 7.45 2.70
CA LEU A 359 12.86 7.05 3.45
C LEU A 359 13.11 5.78 4.27
N ALA A 360 13.79 4.77 3.69
CA ALA A 360 14.16 3.56 4.42
C ALA A 360 15.11 3.86 5.59
N GLU A 361 16.08 4.76 5.41
CA GLU A 361 16.98 5.22 6.47
C GLU A 361 16.21 5.88 7.62
N TYR A 362 15.24 6.75 7.31
CA TYR A 362 14.36 7.34 8.32
C TYR A 362 13.52 6.30 9.06
N LEU A 363 13.01 5.29 8.37
CA LEU A 363 12.26 4.20 9.00
C LEU A 363 13.15 3.27 9.85
N ALA A 364 14.44 3.17 9.53
CA ALA A 364 15.40 2.38 10.30
C ALA A 364 15.94 3.11 11.54
N GLN A 365 15.79 4.44 11.60
CA GLN A 365 16.21 5.24 12.76
C GLN A 365 15.28 5.03 13.96
N CYS A 366 15.82 5.28 15.16
CA CYS A 366 15.04 5.24 16.39
C CYS A 366 14.44 6.63 16.67
N PRO A 367 13.13 6.72 16.93
CA PRO A 367 12.49 7.98 17.27
C PRO A 367 12.89 8.43 18.68
N GLU A 368 12.82 9.75 18.91
CA GLU A 368 13.06 10.32 20.22
C GLU A 368 11.96 9.91 21.22
N SER A 369 12.37 9.44 22.39
CA SER A 369 11.46 9.05 23.47
C SER A 369 12.12 9.31 24.83
N ALA A 370 11.33 9.66 25.84
CA ALA A 370 11.79 9.74 27.22
C ALA A 370 12.29 8.38 27.74
N MET A 371 11.77 7.29 27.19
CA MET A 371 12.10 5.92 27.60
C MET A 371 12.40 5.04 26.37
N PRO A 372 13.56 5.16 25.72
CA PRO A 372 13.88 4.47 24.46
C PRO A 372 13.96 2.94 24.59
N ALA A 373 14.25 2.43 25.80
CA ALA A 373 14.34 0.99 26.08
C ALA A 373 12.99 0.35 26.45
N SER A 374 11.90 1.12 26.46
CA SER A 374 10.60 0.62 26.89
C SER A 374 9.85 -0.10 25.75
N CYS A 375 8.87 -0.92 26.15
CA CYS A 375 8.02 -1.69 25.27
C CYS A 375 6.56 -1.24 25.42
N PRO A 376 5.71 -1.37 24.39
CA PRO A 376 4.30 -1.07 24.52
C PRO A 376 3.57 -2.02 25.48
N PRO A 377 2.44 -1.58 26.07
CA PRO A 377 1.75 -2.33 27.13
C PRO A 377 1.36 -3.76 26.74
N ASN A 378 0.95 -3.96 25.49
CA ASN A 378 0.49 -5.23 24.92
C ASN A 378 1.63 -6.18 24.53
N ARG A 379 2.88 -5.71 24.46
CA ARG A 379 4.04 -6.51 24.06
C ARG A 379 5.23 -6.30 24.99
N PRO A 380 5.18 -6.81 26.23
CA PRO A 380 6.24 -6.62 27.21
C PRO A 380 7.59 -7.24 26.79
N LYS A 381 7.58 -8.20 25.86
CA LYS A 381 8.77 -8.88 25.33
C LYS A 381 9.22 -8.32 23.97
N CYS A 382 9.00 -7.04 23.71
CA CYS A 382 9.42 -6.42 22.47
C CYS A 382 10.96 -6.30 22.38
N LYS A 383 11.50 -6.04 21.18
CA LYS A 383 12.90 -5.62 21.04
C LYS A 383 12.94 -4.08 21.00
N PRO A 384 13.57 -3.41 21.98
CA PRO A 384 13.87 -1.98 21.96
C PRO A 384 14.51 -1.54 20.65
N CYS A 385 14.17 -0.34 20.19
CA CYS A 385 14.92 0.28 19.11
C CYS A 385 16.27 0.73 19.66
N VAL A 386 17.36 0.23 19.10
CA VAL A 386 18.71 0.59 19.52
C VAL A 386 19.46 1.15 18.32
N ALA A 387 19.92 2.40 18.43
CA ALA A 387 20.64 3.09 17.36
C ALA A 387 21.93 2.37 16.93
N SER A 388 22.55 1.59 17.84
CA SER A 388 23.75 0.80 17.55
C SER A 388 23.50 -0.43 16.68
N SER A 389 22.24 -0.91 16.61
CA SER A 389 21.82 -2.04 15.77
C SER A 389 20.61 -1.65 14.93
N PRO A 390 20.78 -0.77 13.92
CA PRO A 390 19.69 -0.33 13.07
C PRO A 390 19.14 -1.49 12.25
N MET A 391 17.89 -1.33 11.79
CA MET A 391 17.26 -2.26 10.86
C MET A 391 18.10 -2.42 9.58
N LYS A 392 18.25 -3.66 9.09
CA LYS A 392 18.97 -3.91 7.82
C LYS A 392 18.22 -3.25 6.66
N ILE A 393 18.91 -2.43 5.90
CA ILE A 393 18.45 -1.92 4.60
C ILE A 393 19.24 -2.66 3.53
N SER A 394 18.56 -3.06 2.46
CA SER A 394 19.17 -3.71 1.28
C SER A 394 18.59 -3.11 0.02
N THR A 395 19.35 -3.13 -1.08
CA THR A 395 18.94 -2.60 -2.38
C THR A 395 18.93 -3.65 -3.49
N PRO A 396 18.16 -4.76 -3.35
CA PRO A 396 18.19 -5.84 -4.32
C PRO A 396 17.54 -5.45 -5.64
N ALA A 397 17.93 -6.13 -6.72
CA ALA A 397 17.32 -5.93 -8.04
C ALA A 397 15.90 -6.50 -8.19
N PHE A 398 15.51 -7.44 -7.33
CA PHE A 398 14.28 -8.22 -7.48
C PHE A 398 13.32 -8.00 -6.32
N TYR A 399 12.02 -8.07 -6.61
CA TYR A 399 10.99 -8.08 -5.58
C TYR A 399 10.85 -9.47 -4.96
N ARG A 400 10.80 -9.52 -3.62
CA ARG A 400 10.60 -10.75 -2.83
C ARG A 400 9.33 -10.62 -1.99
N ASN A 401 8.44 -11.59 -2.14
CA ASN A 401 7.21 -11.66 -1.35
C ASN A 401 7.46 -12.42 -0.02
N THR A 402 8.01 -11.73 0.98
CA THR A 402 8.27 -12.32 2.30
C THR A 402 7.71 -11.44 3.43
N SER A 403 6.97 -12.03 4.36
CA SER A 403 6.27 -11.30 5.45
C SER A 403 7.18 -10.49 6.38
N GLY A 404 8.41 -10.93 6.63
CA GLY A 404 9.34 -10.22 7.50
C GLY A 404 10.11 -9.06 6.84
N LEU A 405 9.85 -8.75 5.56
CA LEU A 405 10.58 -7.75 4.78
C LEU A 405 9.61 -6.69 4.28
N TYR A 406 9.89 -5.43 4.56
CA TYR A 406 9.13 -4.32 4.00
C TYR A 406 9.76 -3.86 2.68
N THR A 407 8.97 -3.73 1.62
CA THR A 407 9.50 -3.36 0.29
C THR A 407 9.14 -1.92 -0.07
N ILE A 408 10.13 -1.10 -0.42
CA ILE A 408 9.92 0.21 -1.03
C ILE A 408 10.41 0.12 -2.48
N GLY A 409 9.54 0.43 -3.44
CA GLY A 409 9.90 0.39 -4.86
C GLY A 409 9.69 1.74 -5.53
N THR A 410 10.62 2.10 -6.41
CA THR A 410 10.47 3.26 -7.30
C THR A 410 10.16 2.79 -8.71
N VAL A 411 9.02 3.22 -9.25
CA VAL A 411 8.52 2.87 -10.57
C VAL A 411 8.84 4.02 -11.53
N PRO A 412 9.81 3.88 -12.44
CA PRO A 412 10.11 4.88 -13.45
C PRO A 412 9.10 4.83 -14.58
N HIS A 413 8.87 5.97 -15.22
CA HIS A 413 8.28 6.01 -16.55
C HIS A 413 9.24 5.30 -17.54
N PRO A 414 8.74 4.58 -18.57
CA PRO A 414 9.62 3.84 -19.47
C PRO A 414 10.63 4.72 -20.24
N TYR A 415 10.31 6.00 -20.46
CA TYR A 415 11.28 6.98 -20.98
C TYR A 415 12.45 7.17 -20.02
N THR A 416 12.17 7.46 -18.75
CA THR A 416 13.16 7.60 -17.68
C THR A 416 14.02 6.35 -17.56
N MET A 417 13.40 5.17 -17.59
CA MET A 417 14.10 3.89 -17.56
C MET A 417 15.04 3.75 -18.75
N SER A 418 14.56 4.07 -19.95
CA SER A 418 15.36 3.93 -21.17
C SER A 418 16.54 4.91 -21.21
N THR A 419 16.36 6.16 -20.76
CA THR A 419 17.45 7.15 -20.71
C THR A 419 18.51 6.80 -19.69
N LEU A 420 18.12 6.25 -18.54
CA LEU A 420 19.05 5.81 -17.51
C LEU A 420 19.80 4.54 -17.93
N SER A 421 19.08 3.52 -18.42
CA SER A 421 19.67 2.25 -18.87
C SER A 421 20.65 2.41 -20.02
N SER A 422 20.32 3.28 -20.99
CA SER A 422 21.22 3.60 -22.11
C SER A 422 22.29 4.62 -21.76
N PHE A 423 22.12 5.32 -20.64
CA PHE A 423 22.96 6.43 -20.20
C PHE A 423 23.09 7.56 -21.25
N GLN A 424 22.02 7.78 -22.02
CA GLN A 424 21.89 8.78 -23.09
C GLN A 424 20.92 9.91 -22.72
N GLU A 425 21.21 11.12 -23.18
CA GLU A 425 20.38 12.31 -22.87
C GLU A 425 19.06 12.37 -23.64
N SER A 426 19.03 11.80 -24.84
CA SER A 426 17.89 11.82 -25.75
C SER A 426 17.77 10.49 -26.47
N ILE A 427 16.53 10.07 -26.70
CA ILE A 427 16.21 8.81 -27.37
C ILE A 427 15.31 9.07 -28.57
N ASP A 428 15.64 8.43 -29.70
CA ASP A 428 14.84 8.51 -30.92
C ASP A 428 14.05 7.22 -31.19
N VAL A 429 12.98 7.33 -31.99
CA VAL A 429 12.12 6.21 -32.38
C VAL A 429 12.88 5.03 -33.02
N PRO A 430 13.89 5.24 -33.90
CA PRO A 430 14.69 4.15 -34.44
C PRO A 430 15.45 3.37 -33.36
N TRP A 431 16.00 4.07 -32.36
CA TRP A 431 16.71 3.46 -31.23
C TRP A 431 15.77 2.59 -30.39
N ILE A 432 14.58 3.11 -30.05
CA ILE A 432 13.55 2.37 -29.30
C ILE A 432 13.25 1.03 -29.98
N ARG A 433 13.03 1.05 -31.29
CA ARG A 433 12.64 -0.15 -32.05
C ARG A 433 13.78 -1.16 -32.24
N ARG A 434 15.03 -0.71 -32.34
CA ARG A 434 16.17 -1.53 -32.77
C ARG A 434 17.09 -1.96 -31.64
N GLU A 435 17.22 -1.14 -30.61
CA GLU A 435 18.23 -1.30 -29.56
C GLU A 435 17.61 -1.49 -28.18
N SER A 436 16.44 -0.89 -27.91
CA SER A 436 15.87 -0.94 -26.55
C SER A 436 15.20 -2.29 -26.23
N PRO A 437 15.50 -2.89 -25.06
CA PRO A 437 14.79 -4.08 -24.57
C PRO A 437 13.33 -3.73 -24.25
N ARG A 438 12.45 -4.74 -24.32
CA ARG A 438 11.04 -4.57 -23.94
C ARG A 438 10.84 -4.81 -22.46
N ASP A 439 10.10 -3.91 -21.83
CA ASP A 439 9.67 -3.96 -20.43
C ASP A 439 10.83 -4.34 -19.47
N PRO A 440 12.01 -3.67 -19.56
CA PRO A 440 13.19 -4.07 -18.81
C PRO A 440 12.98 -3.98 -17.29
N TRP A 441 12.18 -3.01 -16.82
CA TRP A 441 12.00 -2.77 -15.39
C TRP A 441 11.18 -3.90 -14.76
N LEU A 442 9.99 -4.22 -15.28
CA LEU A 442 9.17 -5.33 -14.77
C LEU A 442 9.84 -6.68 -14.94
N SER A 443 10.54 -6.88 -16.08
CA SER A 443 11.24 -8.13 -16.37
C SER A 443 12.28 -8.44 -15.32
N THR A 444 13.06 -7.44 -14.92
CA THR A 444 14.05 -7.59 -13.86
C THR A 444 13.37 -7.69 -12.50
N LEU A 445 12.46 -6.77 -12.16
CA LEU A 445 11.76 -6.75 -10.87
C LEU A 445 11.15 -8.11 -10.49
N THR A 446 10.53 -8.78 -11.45
CA THR A 446 9.79 -10.03 -11.22
C THR A 446 10.58 -11.29 -11.58
N LYS A 447 11.88 -11.16 -11.90
CA LYS A 447 12.74 -12.26 -12.35
C LYS A 447 12.80 -13.41 -11.34
N GLU A 448 12.90 -13.13 -10.04
CA GLU A 448 12.95 -14.16 -8.99
C GLU A 448 11.61 -14.88 -8.80
N LEU A 449 10.49 -14.19 -9.05
CA LEU A 449 9.14 -14.75 -8.87
C LEU A 449 8.65 -15.56 -10.07
N LEU A 450 8.97 -15.13 -11.29
CA LEU A 450 8.41 -15.69 -12.54
C LEU A 450 9.47 -16.27 -13.48
N GLY A 451 10.76 -16.12 -13.17
CA GLY A 451 11.86 -16.49 -14.06
C GLY A 451 12.04 -15.52 -15.24
N THR A 452 12.82 -15.92 -16.24
CA THR A 452 13.17 -15.11 -17.41
C THR A 452 12.26 -15.35 -18.63
N GLY A 453 11.63 -16.52 -18.73
CA GLY A 453 10.85 -16.94 -19.91
C GLY A 453 9.40 -16.45 -19.96
N VAL A 454 8.99 -15.54 -19.06
CA VAL A 454 7.61 -15.06 -18.94
C VAL A 454 7.46 -13.68 -19.58
N SER A 455 6.37 -13.49 -20.36
CA SER A 455 6.04 -12.22 -21.02
C SER A 455 5.60 -11.13 -20.04
N GLY A 456 5.49 -9.89 -20.51
CA GLY A 456 5.10 -8.74 -19.67
C GLY A 456 3.73 -8.88 -19.01
N THR A 457 2.75 -9.49 -19.70
CA THR A 457 1.35 -9.57 -19.22
C THR A 457 1.21 -10.26 -17.84
N PRO A 458 1.72 -11.48 -17.59
CA PRO A 458 1.72 -12.07 -16.25
C PRO A 458 2.51 -11.26 -15.21
N ARG A 459 3.60 -10.58 -15.62
CA ARG A 459 4.43 -9.76 -14.72
C ARG A 459 3.67 -8.57 -14.17
N ILE A 460 2.88 -7.89 -15.02
CA ILE A 460 2.02 -6.77 -14.60
C ILE A 460 1.01 -7.23 -13.55
N ILE A 461 0.39 -8.40 -13.73
CA ILE A 461 -0.58 -8.92 -12.75
C ILE A 461 0.10 -9.10 -11.39
N LYS A 462 1.29 -9.71 -11.36
CA LYS A 462 2.07 -9.89 -10.12
C LYS A 462 2.51 -8.57 -9.50
N PHE A 463 2.86 -7.59 -10.32
CA PHE A 463 3.14 -6.24 -9.85
C PHE A 463 1.90 -5.58 -9.24
N LYS A 464 0.75 -5.64 -9.90
CA LYS A 464 -0.53 -5.13 -9.37
C LYS A 464 -0.89 -5.78 -8.04
N GLU A 465 -0.70 -7.09 -7.90
CA GLU A 465 -0.84 -7.80 -6.64
C GLU A 465 0.12 -7.27 -5.56
N ALA A 466 1.40 -7.07 -5.90
CA ALA A 466 2.38 -6.52 -4.97
C ALA A 466 2.01 -5.10 -4.50
N VAL A 467 1.40 -4.27 -5.35
CA VAL A 467 1.01 -2.90 -5.01
C VAL A 467 -0.30 -2.83 -4.21
N ALA A 468 -1.33 -3.55 -4.64
CA ALA A 468 -2.71 -3.26 -4.24
C ALA A 468 -3.48 -4.44 -3.60
N SER A 469 -2.86 -5.61 -3.48
CA SER A 469 -3.45 -6.69 -2.69
C SER A 469 -3.46 -6.32 -1.19
N PRO A 470 -4.24 -7.01 -0.34
CA PRO A 470 -4.26 -6.74 1.10
C PRO A 470 -2.89 -6.87 1.75
N HIS A 471 -2.14 -7.90 1.37
CA HIS A 471 -0.76 -8.12 1.81
C HIS A 471 0.19 -7.08 1.20
N GLY A 472 0.03 -6.76 -0.09
CA GLY A 472 0.85 -5.75 -0.77
C GLY A 472 0.74 -4.36 -0.14
N THR A 473 -0.47 -3.98 0.25
CA THR A 473 -0.75 -2.68 0.89
C THR A 473 -0.10 -2.55 2.27
N SER A 474 0.02 -3.65 3.03
CA SER A 474 0.65 -3.66 4.36
C SER A 474 2.18 -3.87 4.31
N HIS A 475 2.70 -4.50 3.26
CA HIS A 475 4.11 -4.92 3.17
C HIS A 475 4.94 -4.15 2.13
N SER A 476 4.32 -3.24 1.36
CA SER A 476 5.07 -2.49 0.36
C SER A 476 4.56 -1.07 0.16
N LEU A 477 5.46 -0.20 -0.30
CA LEU A 477 5.17 1.15 -0.75
C LEU A 477 5.78 1.34 -2.14
N TRP A 478 4.97 1.80 -3.10
CA TRP A 478 5.41 2.03 -4.47
C TRP A 478 5.28 3.51 -4.83
N LEU A 479 6.41 4.13 -5.14
CA LEU A 479 6.56 5.53 -5.50
C LEU A 479 6.88 5.65 -6.98
N THR A 480 6.62 6.80 -7.58
CA THR A 480 7.02 7.10 -8.98
C THR A 480 8.29 7.93 -8.99
N ALA A 481 9.24 7.61 -9.86
CA ALA A 481 10.54 8.32 -9.93
C ALA A 481 10.41 9.82 -10.24
N GLU A 482 9.43 10.18 -11.06
CA GLU A 482 9.29 11.55 -11.57
C GLU A 482 8.63 12.51 -10.58
N LYS A 483 8.11 12.00 -9.46
CA LYS A 483 7.44 12.81 -8.43
C LYS A 483 8.20 12.77 -7.12
N GLU A 484 8.09 13.86 -6.38
CA GLU A 484 8.60 13.91 -5.02
C GLU A 484 7.88 12.93 -4.10
N VAL A 485 8.60 12.48 -3.07
CA VAL A 485 8.06 11.62 -2.02
C VAL A 485 6.96 12.40 -1.27
N PRO A 486 5.74 11.86 -1.12
CA PRO A 486 4.68 12.58 -0.43
C PRO A 486 5.07 12.94 1.01
N LEU A 487 4.80 14.17 1.43
CA LEU A 487 5.11 14.64 2.79
C LEU A 487 4.19 14.01 3.85
N ASP A 488 3.06 13.45 3.44
CA ASP A 488 2.00 12.88 4.31
C ASP A 488 2.13 11.35 4.50
N LEU A 489 3.32 10.77 4.25
CA LEU A 489 3.58 9.36 4.50
C LEU A 489 3.40 8.95 5.97
N ASP A 490 3.41 9.89 6.91
CA ASP A 490 3.06 9.64 8.32
C ASP A 490 1.68 8.96 8.47
N TRP A 491 0.71 9.30 7.59
CA TRP A 491 -0.60 8.63 7.56
C TRP A 491 -0.56 7.24 6.96
N TYR A 492 0.41 6.98 6.07
CA TYR A 492 0.59 5.67 5.47
C TYR A 492 1.10 4.66 6.51
N PHE A 493 2.12 5.06 7.28
CA PHE A 493 2.71 4.22 8.32
C PHE A 493 1.95 4.25 9.64
N GLY A 494 1.21 5.33 9.91
CA GLY A 494 0.42 5.50 11.12
C GLY A 494 1.19 6.11 12.29
N PHE A 495 2.40 6.61 12.05
CA PHE A 495 3.24 7.29 13.02
C PHE A 495 4.09 8.35 12.32
N THR A 496 4.59 9.32 13.10
CA THR A 496 5.49 10.35 12.59
C THR A 496 6.85 9.75 12.25
N ILE A 497 7.29 9.88 11.00
CA ILE A 497 8.60 9.38 10.57
C ILE A 497 9.69 10.31 11.11
N PRO A 498 10.74 9.80 11.79
CA PRO A 498 11.85 10.64 12.24
C PRO A 498 12.65 11.12 11.03
N ARG A 499 12.64 12.44 10.79
CA ARG A 499 13.37 13.06 9.67
C ARG A 499 14.71 13.68 10.09
N ASN A 500 14.92 13.82 11.39
CA ASN A 500 16.15 14.34 11.97
C ASN A 500 17.12 13.19 12.19
N ALA A 501 18.35 13.33 11.72
CA ALA A 501 19.41 12.36 12.01
C ALA A 501 19.72 12.41 13.50
N THR A 502 19.14 11.50 14.28
CA THR A 502 19.63 11.21 15.63
C THR A 502 21.04 10.63 15.52
N ASP A 503 21.91 10.95 16.49
CA ASP A 503 23.24 10.37 16.57
C ASP A 503 23.16 8.84 16.42
N THR A 504 24.03 8.27 15.58
CA THR A 504 24.03 6.82 15.24
C THR A 504 24.38 5.91 16.41
N GLY A 505 24.41 6.44 17.64
CA GLY A 505 24.74 5.72 18.87
C GLY A 505 26.17 5.17 18.89
N LYS A 506 27.01 5.62 17.95
CA LYS A 506 28.40 5.23 17.84
C LYS A 506 29.21 6.23 18.67
N SER A 507 29.63 5.81 19.86
CA SER A 507 30.64 6.58 20.60
C SER A 507 31.91 6.64 19.75
N GLU A 508 32.32 7.85 19.38
CA GLU A 508 33.61 8.03 18.74
C GLU A 508 34.69 7.76 19.81
N THR A 509 35.26 6.56 19.79
CA THR A 509 36.34 6.21 20.71
C THR A 509 37.54 7.14 20.48
N PRO A 510 38.25 7.64 21.52
CA PRO A 510 39.30 8.67 21.38
C PRO A 510 40.62 8.25 20.69
N VAL A 511 40.69 7.14 19.95
CA VAL A 511 41.96 6.55 19.45
C VAL A 511 41.81 6.06 17.99
N PRO A 512 42.89 5.99 17.18
CA PRO A 512 43.31 7.00 16.21
C PRO A 512 42.95 6.65 14.74
N GLY A 513 42.59 7.69 13.99
CA GLY A 513 42.67 7.76 12.52
C GLY A 513 41.45 7.21 11.73
N PRO A 514 40.79 8.03 10.88
CA PRO A 514 39.70 7.57 10.01
C PRO A 514 40.12 6.45 9.03
N GLU A 515 41.43 6.30 8.76
CA GLU A 515 42.00 5.28 7.88
C GLU A 515 41.95 3.84 8.42
N ARG A 516 41.85 3.66 9.75
CA ARG A 516 41.80 2.32 10.39
C ARG A 516 40.38 1.85 10.72
N ARG A 517 39.36 2.66 10.44
CA ARG A 517 37.96 2.21 10.55
C ARG A 517 37.70 1.19 9.43
N PRO A 518 37.19 -0.02 9.73
CA PRO A 518 36.72 -0.90 8.67
C PRO A 518 35.64 -0.16 7.88
N LYS A 519 35.91 0.10 6.60
CA LYS A 519 34.93 0.73 5.72
C LYS A 519 33.69 -0.16 5.71
N PRO A 520 32.47 0.41 5.80
CA PRO A 520 31.26 -0.39 5.68
C PRO A 520 31.34 -1.18 4.36
N VAL A 521 31.29 -2.51 4.48
CA VAL A 521 31.37 -3.41 3.34
C VAL A 521 30.02 -3.35 2.64
N HIS A 522 30.02 -2.82 1.42
CA HIS A 522 28.85 -2.84 0.56
C HIS A 522 28.44 -4.28 0.26
N ASP A 523 27.16 -4.60 0.40
CA ASP A 523 26.67 -5.96 0.11
C ASP A 523 26.81 -6.19 -1.41
N PRO A 524 27.53 -7.22 -1.87
CA PRO A 524 27.65 -7.51 -3.30
C PRO A 524 26.29 -7.72 -3.99
N GLN A 525 25.24 -8.08 -3.24
CA GLN A 525 23.88 -8.24 -3.77
C GLN A 525 23.19 -6.91 -4.12
N ASP A 526 23.69 -5.79 -3.59
CA ASP A 526 23.17 -4.44 -3.82
C ASP A 526 23.73 -3.79 -5.09
N GLY A 527 24.54 -4.53 -5.87
CA GLY A 527 25.15 -4.09 -7.12
C GLY A 527 26.40 -3.23 -6.91
N PRO A 528 26.92 -2.58 -7.98
CA PRO A 528 28.11 -1.75 -7.87
C PRO A 528 27.83 -0.49 -7.05
N ILE A 529 28.88 0.03 -6.38
CA ILE A 529 28.83 1.35 -5.77
C ILE A 529 28.96 2.37 -6.92
N PRO A 530 27.98 3.26 -7.13
CA PRO A 530 28.03 4.26 -8.18
C PRO A 530 29.15 5.27 -7.95
N THR A 531 29.83 5.69 -9.03
CA THR A 531 30.79 6.79 -8.96
C THR A 531 30.06 8.13 -8.80
N GLU A 532 30.73 9.14 -8.24
CA GLU A 532 30.13 10.48 -8.08
C GLU A 532 29.84 11.16 -9.42
N GLU A 533 30.59 10.81 -10.48
CA GLU A 533 30.32 11.28 -11.84
C GLU A 533 29.05 10.64 -12.41
N ASP A 534 28.88 9.33 -12.21
CA ASP A 534 27.69 8.61 -12.67
C ASP A 534 26.43 9.14 -11.98
N LYS A 535 26.46 9.35 -10.66
CA LYS A 535 25.34 9.93 -9.91
C LYS A 535 24.91 11.30 -10.44
N LYS A 536 25.87 12.20 -10.69
CA LYS A 536 25.58 13.54 -11.24
C LYS A 536 24.95 13.46 -12.63
N LYS A 537 25.39 12.51 -13.43
CA LYS A 537 24.80 12.30 -14.75
C LYS A 537 23.39 11.71 -14.62
N GLU A 538 23.18 10.70 -13.77
CA GLU A 538 21.84 10.17 -13.46
C GLU A 538 20.87 11.26 -12.98
N GLU A 539 21.33 12.17 -12.11
CA GLU A 539 20.58 13.35 -11.66
C GLU A 539 20.14 14.22 -12.84
N SER A 540 21.09 14.61 -13.70
CA SER A 540 20.78 15.43 -14.88
C SER A 540 19.81 14.74 -15.86
N LEU A 541 19.91 13.41 -16.00
CA LEU A 541 19.01 12.62 -16.85
C LEU A 541 17.61 12.54 -16.24
N LEU A 542 17.50 12.37 -14.92
CA LEU A 542 16.20 12.34 -14.23
C LEU A 542 15.49 13.69 -14.30
N GLU A 543 16.22 14.81 -14.14
CA GLU A 543 15.66 16.15 -14.29
C GLU A 543 15.13 16.38 -15.72
N LYS A 544 15.91 16.00 -16.74
CA LYS A 544 15.47 16.05 -18.14
C LYS A 544 14.24 15.17 -18.37
N ALA A 545 14.18 13.97 -17.78
CA ALA A 545 13.03 13.08 -17.90
C ALA A 545 11.76 13.65 -17.24
N LYS A 546 11.89 14.33 -16.09
CA LYS A 546 10.78 15.05 -15.45
C LYS A 546 10.25 16.16 -16.35
N MET A 547 11.13 16.97 -16.94
CA MET A 547 10.75 18.03 -17.89
C MET A 547 10.11 17.45 -19.16
N PHE A 548 10.64 16.35 -19.68
CA PHE A 548 10.07 15.62 -20.81
C PHE A 548 8.65 15.14 -20.53
N GLY A 549 8.36 14.66 -19.32
CA GLY A 549 7.02 14.22 -18.91
C GLY A 549 5.96 15.32 -18.99
N GLY A 550 6.34 16.57 -18.72
CA GLY A 550 5.47 17.76 -18.82
C GLY A 550 5.42 18.41 -20.21
N SER A 551 6.32 18.03 -21.13
CA SER A 551 6.41 18.64 -22.46
C SER A 551 5.15 18.40 -23.30
N LYS A 552 4.77 19.42 -24.06
CA LYS A 552 3.67 19.41 -25.05
C LYS A 552 4.18 19.49 -26.50
N ASN A 553 5.49 19.42 -26.71
CA ASN A 553 6.07 19.50 -28.03
C ASN A 553 5.65 18.27 -28.88
N PRO A 554 5.24 18.44 -30.14
CA PRO A 554 4.82 17.32 -30.99
C PRO A 554 5.88 16.21 -31.15
N GLY A 555 7.16 16.58 -31.19
CA GLY A 555 8.27 15.62 -31.24
C GLY A 555 8.35 14.74 -29.99
N ASP A 556 8.30 15.38 -28.81
CA ASP A 556 8.34 14.69 -27.52
C ASP A 556 7.12 13.78 -27.32
N LEU A 557 5.93 14.23 -27.75
CA LEU A 557 4.71 13.41 -27.71
C LEU A 557 4.83 12.17 -28.60
N LYS A 558 5.47 12.29 -29.77
CA LYS A 558 5.73 11.15 -30.66
C LYS A 558 6.69 10.15 -30.03
N ILE A 559 7.76 10.63 -29.38
CA ILE A 559 8.71 9.78 -28.67
C ILE A 559 8.02 9.10 -27.48
N ARG A 560 7.25 9.85 -26.69
CA ARG A 560 6.48 9.33 -25.55
C ARG A 560 5.54 8.20 -26.00
N GLY A 561 4.74 8.43 -27.03
CA GLY A 561 3.84 7.41 -27.57
C GLY A 561 4.59 6.17 -28.09
N ALA A 562 5.76 6.35 -28.71
CA ALA A 562 6.59 5.24 -29.17
C ALA A 562 7.18 4.42 -28.00
N VAL A 563 7.70 5.08 -26.96
CA VAL A 563 8.27 4.42 -25.77
C VAL A 563 7.19 3.68 -25.00
N GLU A 564 6.03 4.30 -24.79
CA GLU A 564 4.90 3.67 -24.08
C GLU A 564 4.32 2.49 -24.86
N ALA A 565 4.22 2.58 -26.18
CA ALA A 565 3.75 1.48 -27.02
C ALA A 565 4.75 0.32 -27.12
N TRP A 566 6.06 0.60 -26.99
CA TRP A 566 7.09 -0.43 -26.96
C TRP A 566 7.15 -1.16 -25.60
N ASN A 567 6.91 -0.43 -24.51
CA ASN A 567 6.96 -0.90 -23.13
C ASN A 567 5.58 -0.88 -22.46
N LEU A 568 4.64 -1.62 -23.05
CA LEU A 568 3.24 -1.64 -22.59
C LEU A 568 3.11 -2.05 -21.12
N ALA A 569 3.95 -2.98 -20.66
CA ALA A 569 3.87 -3.51 -19.31
C ALA A 569 4.41 -2.51 -18.29
N ASP A 570 5.58 -1.93 -18.56
CA ASP A 570 6.19 -0.92 -17.69
C ASP A 570 5.34 0.35 -17.64
N THR A 571 4.75 0.79 -18.76
CA THR A 571 3.80 1.91 -18.79
C THR A 571 2.59 1.64 -17.90
N GLU A 572 1.98 0.46 -18.01
CA GLU A 572 0.83 0.08 -17.20
C GLU A 572 1.19 0.01 -15.70
N ALA A 573 2.36 -0.54 -15.34
CA ALA A 573 2.86 -0.55 -13.96
C ALA A 573 3.05 0.86 -13.41
N TRP A 574 3.70 1.74 -14.16
CA TRP A 574 3.89 3.15 -13.80
C TRP A 574 2.57 3.87 -13.58
N ARG A 575 1.63 3.76 -14.53
CA ARG A 575 0.28 4.36 -14.41
C ARG A 575 -0.47 3.81 -13.20
N PHE A 576 -0.43 2.50 -12.99
CA PHE A 576 -1.13 1.84 -11.89
C PHE A 576 -0.61 2.29 -10.52
N ALA A 577 0.71 2.26 -10.29
CA ALA A 577 1.31 2.69 -9.02
C ALA A 577 1.00 4.16 -8.74
N ARG A 578 1.15 5.01 -9.75
CA ARG A 578 0.83 6.44 -9.69
C ARG A 578 -0.64 6.70 -9.34
N ALA A 579 -1.57 5.97 -9.95
CA ALA A 579 -3.00 6.13 -9.70
C ALA A 579 -3.41 5.58 -8.33
N TYR A 580 -2.80 4.48 -7.88
CA TYR A 580 -3.07 3.88 -6.57
C TYR A 580 -2.70 4.81 -5.42
N LEU A 581 -1.49 5.38 -5.46
CA LEU A 581 -1.01 6.36 -4.48
C LEU A 581 -1.84 7.66 -4.53
N ALA A 582 -2.20 8.13 -5.72
CA ALA A 582 -3.04 9.32 -5.87
C ALA A 582 -4.44 9.10 -5.24
N ARG A 583 -5.04 7.93 -5.43
CA ARG A 583 -6.34 7.59 -4.85
C ARG A 583 -6.31 7.56 -3.32
N SER A 584 -5.29 6.95 -2.70
CA SER A 584 -5.20 6.91 -1.23
C SER A 584 -5.06 8.32 -0.64
N ARG A 585 -4.32 9.23 -1.30
CA ARG A 585 -4.25 10.65 -0.92
C ARG A 585 -5.60 11.35 -1.03
N VAL A 586 -6.36 11.13 -2.11
CA VAL A 586 -7.71 11.71 -2.26
C VAL A 586 -8.68 11.19 -1.20
N GLU A 587 -8.65 9.90 -0.90
CA GLU A 587 -9.48 9.30 0.15
C GLU A 587 -9.23 9.98 1.51
N ARG A 588 -7.95 10.12 1.88
CA ARG A 588 -7.52 10.78 3.12
C ARG A 588 -7.94 12.25 3.17
N LEU A 589 -7.61 13.03 2.14
CA LEU A 589 -7.90 14.46 2.10
C LEU A 589 -9.39 14.76 2.19
N LYS A 590 -10.23 13.95 1.51
CA LYS A 590 -11.68 14.09 1.59
C LYS A 590 -12.21 13.82 3.00
N TRP A 591 -11.74 12.75 3.62
CA TRP A 591 -12.10 12.45 5.00
C TRP A 591 -11.67 13.58 5.95
N GLU A 592 -10.44 14.09 5.82
CA GLU A 592 -9.96 15.19 6.66
C GLU A 592 -10.81 16.47 6.48
N GLU A 593 -11.23 16.77 5.25
CA GLU A 593 -12.09 17.92 4.95
C GLU A 593 -13.51 17.77 5.54
N GLU A 594 -14.05 16.55 5.52
CA GLU A 594 -15.32 16.21 6.19
C GLU A 594 -15.19 16.42 7.71
N GLU A 595 -14.11 15.91 8.33
CA GLU A 595 -13.93 15.90 9.78
C GLU A 595 -13.47 17.24 10.38
N LYS A 596 -12.78 18.10 9.61
CA LYS A 596 -12.25 19.39 10.12
C LYS A 596 -13.34 20.30 10.69
N LYS A 597 -14.60 20.11 10.28
CA LYS A 597 -15.75 20.93 10.71
C LYS A 597 -16.32 20.51 12.07
N TYR A 598 -15.97 19.33 12.56
CA TYR A 598 -16.50 18.74 13.79
C TYR A 598 -15.50 18.87 14.96
N ALA A 599 -15.99 18.62 16.18
CA ALA A 599 -15.20 18.65 17.42
C ALA A 599 -14.33 19.91 17.62
N GLY A 600 -14.80 21.08 17.12
CA GLY A 600 -14.07 22.35 17.25
C GLY A 600 -12.68 22.36 16.58
N GLY A 601 -12.44 21.48 15.61
CA GLY A 601 -11.15 21.32 14.93
C GLY A 601 -10.13 20.45 15.67
N ALA A 602 -10.54 19.75 16.74
CA ALA A 602 -9.67 18.82 17.45
C ALA A 602 -9.20 17.66 16.53
N GLY A 603 -7.95 17.24 16.72
CA GLY A 603 -7.27 16.25 15.90
C GLY A 603 -6.91 16.71 14.47
N ALA A 604 -6.92 18.01 14.17
CA ALA A 604 -6.48 18.54 12.88
C ALA A 604 -4.96 18.77 12.87
N GLU A 605 -4.26 18.34 11.80
CA GLU A 605 -2.81 18.52 11.69
C GLU A 605 -2.37 19.97 11.54
N ARG A 606 -3.22 20.78 10.91
CA ARG A 606 -2.98 22.21 10.74
C ARG A 606 -3.88 22.94 11.72
N GLY A 607 -3.27 23.71 12.62
CA GLY A 607 -3.96 24.46 13.66
C GLY A 607 -5.14 25.29 13.13
N ARG A 608 -6.00 25.71 14.05
CA ARG A 608 -7.25 26.47 13.81
C ARG A 608 -7.12 27.66 12.86
N GLU A 609 -5.91 28.18 12.62
CA GLU A 609 -5.64 29.42 11.87
C GLU A 609 -5.33 29.26 10.36
N SER A 610 -5.16 28.05 9.82
CA SER A 610 -4.90 27.92 8.36
C SER A 610 -6.21 27.85 7.55
N GLY A 611 -6.80 29.02 7.32
CA GLY A 611 -7.91 29.23 6.39
C GLY A 611 -7.50 29.00 4.93
N TRP A 612 -8.36 28.29 4.18
CA TRP A 612 -8.73 28.35 2.75
C TRP A 612 -7.75 28.78 1.61
N GLY A 613 -6.50 29.16 1.85
CA GLY A 613 -5.67 29.88 0.87
C GLY A 613 -4.56 29.08 0.15
N ARG A 614 -4.31 27.81 0.50
CA ARG A 614 -3.09 27.10 0.03
C ARG A 614 -3.32 25.85 -0.81
N TRP A 615 -4.48 25.74 -1.45
CA TRP A 615 -4.80 24.62 -2.35
C TRP A 615 -4.06 24.66 -3.69
N PHE A 616 -3.37 25.75 -4.03
CA PHE A 616 -2.78 25.97 -5.36
C PHE A 616 -1.24 25.97 -5.43
N ASP A 617 -0.52 25.74 -4.32
CA ASP A 617 0.95 25.83 -4.32
C ASP A 617 1.71 24.50 -4.48
N ASP A 618 1.04 23.36 -4.60
CA ASP A 618 1.71 22.11 -5.02
C ASP A 618 1.67 22.02 -6.56
N LYS A 619 2.57 22.75 -7.23
CA LYS A 619 2.89 22.59 -8.66
C LYS A 619 4.07 21.66 -8.87
#